data_AF-A0A931ZJJ5-F1
#
_entry.id   AF-A0A931ZJJ5-F1
#
_cell.length_a   1.000
_cell.length_b   1.000
_cell.length_c   1.000
_cell.angle_alpha   90.00
_cell.angle_beta   90.00
_cell.angle_gamma   90.00
#
_symmetry.space_group_name_H-M   'P 1'
#
loop_
_entity.id
_entity.type
_entity.pdbx_description
1 polymer ?
#
loop_
_entity_poly.entity_id
_entity_poly.type
_entity_poly.pdbx_seq_one_letter_code
_entity_poly.pdbx_strand_id
1 'polypeptide(L)' 'MLPLDVIRKYYPNLSDEDLKKIQVFVYQLCCGVMQYFYGNDWDEDIDELSFENKKD' A
#
# COMPACT_ATOMS: atom_id res chain seq x y z
N MET A 1 7.21 4.40 0.87
CA MET A 1 6.41 4.89 2.01
C MET A 1 6.30 6.40 1.97
N LEU A 2 5.20 6.97 2.48
CA LEU A 2 4.95 8.42 2.49
C LEU A 2 6.06 9.15 3.28
N PRO A 3 6.70 10.21 2.76
CA PRO A 3 7.79 10.88 3.49
C PRO A 3 7.33 11.47 4.83
N LEU A 4 8.13 11.34 5.88
CA LEU A 4 7.78 11.86 7.22
C LEU A 4 7.58 13.38 7.21
N ASP A 5 8.30 14.12 6.36
CA ASP A 5 8.14 15.58 6.23
C ASP A 5 6.77 15.98 5.69
N VAL A 6 6.12 15.12 4.91
CA VAL A 6 4.74 15.34 4.46
C VAL A 6 3.78 15.19 5.64
N ILE A 7 3.99 14.19 6.50
CA ILE A 7 3.16 13.93 7.68
C ILE A 7 3.37 15.02 8.73
N ARG A 8 4.61 15.50 8.91
CA ARG A 8 4.97 16.54 9.87
C ARG A 8 4.23 17.86 9.62
N LYS A 9 3.85 18.17 8.37
CA LYS A 9 3.02 19.35 8.06
C LYS A 9 1.66 19.33 8.78
N TYR A 10 1.12 18.13 9.03
CA TYR A 10 -0.17 17.95 9.71
C TYR A 10 -0.01 17.69 11.21
N TYR A 11 1.13 17.13 11.62
CA TYR A 11 1.44 16.79 13.02
C TYR A 11 2.80 17.36 13.45
N PRO A 12 2.94 18.69 13.56
CA PRO A 12 4.25 19.34 13.72
C PRO A 12 4.92 19.05 15.06
N ASN A 13 4.14 18.73 16.09
CA ASN A 13 4.60 18.58 17.47
C ASN A 13 4.83 17.12 17.88
N LEU A 14 4.58 16.15 16.98
CA LEU A 14 4.79 14.74 17.28
C LEU A 14 6.26 14.34 17.12
N SER A 15 6.65 13.35 17.92
CA SER A 15 7.95 12.70 17.80
C SER A 15 8.07 11.94 16.49
N ASP A 16 9.29 11.75 15.99
CA ASP A 16 9.54 10.95 14.78
C ASP A 16 9.04 9.51 14.92
N GLU A 17 9.06 8.95 16.13
CA GLU A 17 8.49 7.63 16.41
C GLU A 17 6.99 7.60 16.20
N ASP A 18 6.27 8.62 16.66
CA ASP A 18 4.82 8.69 16.47
C ASP A 18 4.45 9.01 15.01
N LEU A 19 5.26 9.82 14.32
CA LEU A 19 5.10 10.06 12.88
C LEU A 19 5.28 8.77 12.06
N LYS A 20 6.21 7.88 12.46
CA LYS A 20 6.37 6.56 11.84
C LYS A 20 5.15 5.65 12.06
N LYS A 21 4.50 5.70 13.23
CA LYS A 21 3.25 4.96 13.46
C LYS A 21 2.16 5.41 12.50
N ILE A 22 2.02 6.72 12.29
CA ILE A 22 1.07 7.28 11.31
C ILE A 22 1.45 6.85 9.88
N GLN A 23 2.74 6.90 9.53
CA GLN A 23 3.23 6.45 8.22
C GLN A 23 2.84 5.00 7.93
N VAL A 24 3.02 4.10 8.90
CA VAL A 24 2.66 2.68 8.80
C VAL A 24 1.15 2.50 8.67
N PHE A 25 0.37 3.22 9.49
CA PHE A 25 -1.09 3.14 9.43
C PHE A 25 -1.63 3.59 8.07
N VAL A 26 -1.17 4.73 7.54
CA VAL A 26 -1.59 5.23 6.23
C VAL A 26 -1.21 4.24 5.13
N TYR A 27 -0.01 3.66 5.18
CA TYR A 27 0.41 2.64 4.23
C TYR A 27 -0.53 1.43 4.25
N GLN A 28 -0.81 0.88 5.44
CA GLN A 28 -1.70 -0.27 5.58
C GLN A 28 -3.13 0.03 5.10
N LEU A 29 -3.64 1.23 5.39
CA LEU A 29 -4.95 1.67 4.90
C LEU A 29 -4.97 1.73 3.37
N CYS A 30 -3.96 2.34 2.75
CA CYS A 30 -3.85 2.39 1.29
C CYS A 30 -3.79 0.98 0.68
N CYS A 31 -3.00 0.07 1.25
CA CYS A 31 -2.97 -1.33 0.82
C CYS A 31 -4.35 -1.99 0.92
N GLY A 32 -5.05 -1.82 2.05
CA GLY A 32 -6.39 -2.38 2.23
C GLY A 32 -7.41 -1.82 1.23
N VAL A 33 -7.35 -0.52 0.95
CA VAL A 33 -8.20 0.11 -0.07
C VAL A 33 -7.89 -0.45 -1.46
N MET A 34 -6.62 -0.54 -1.83
CA MET A 34 -6.21 -1.12 -3.12
C MET A 34 -6.69 -2.56 -3.25
N GLN A 35 -6.52 -3.38 -2.21
CA GLN A 35 -6.97 -4.77 -2.22
C GLN A 35 -8.50 -4.89 -2.26
N TYR A 36 -9.24 -3.99 -1.61
CA TYR A 36 -10.69 -4.03 -1.65
C TYR A 36 -11.25 -3.70 -3.04
N PHE A 37 -10.68 -2.71 -3.73
CA PHE A 37 -11.18 -2.27 -5.03
C PHE A 37 -10.61 -3.05 -6.21
N TYR A 38 -9.34 -3.48 -6.12
CA TYR A 38 -8.61 -4.08 -7.24
C TYR A 38 -8.09 -5.49 -6.93
N GLY A 39 -8.32 -6.01 -5.72
CA GLY A 39 -7.76 -7.31 -5.32
C GLY A 39 -8.30 -8.47 -6.14
N ASN A 40 -9.57 -8.44 -6.52
CA ASN A 40 -10.18 -9.49 -7.34
C ASN A 40 -9.62 -9.50 -8.78
N ASP A 41 -9.45 -8.31 -9.37
CA ASP A 41 -8.89 -8.17 -10.73
C ASP A 41 -7.42 -8.63 -10.76
N TRP A 42 -6.69 -8.45 -9.66
CA TRP A 42 -5.29 -8.88 -9.55
C TRP A 42 -5.12 -10.39 -9.44
N ASP A 43 -6.05 -11.07 -8.78
CA ASP A 43 -6.06 -12.55 -8.72
C ASP A 43 -6.40 -13.15 -10.09
N GLU A 44 -7.34 -12.55 -10.84
CA GLU A 44 -7.67 -12.98 -12.21
C GLU A 44 -6.51 -12.73 -13.20
N ASP A 45 -5.83 -11.59 -13.13
CA ASP A 45 -4.65 -11.28 -13.96
C ASP A 45 -3.47 -12.23 -13.67
N ILE A 46 -3.25 -12.62 -12.41
CA ILE A 46 -2.21 -13.60 -12.03
C ILE A 46 -2.52 -14.98 -12.61
N ASP A 47 -3.78 -15.39 -12.56
CA ASP A 47 -4.19 -16.67 -13.14
C ASP A 47 -4.01 -16.65 -14.66
N GLU A 48 -4.38 -15.59 -15.39
CA GLU A 48 -4.13 -15.45 -16.83
C GLU A 48 -2.62 -15.46 -17.18
N LEU A 49 -1.79 -14.73 -16.44
CA LEU A 49 -0.32 -14.75 -16.62
C LEU A 49 0.32 -16.11 -16.34
N SER A 50 -0.29 -16.93 -15.47
CA SER A 50 0.17 -18.29 -15.18
C SER A 50 -0.13 -19.29 -16.30
N PHE A 51 -1.15 -19.04 -17.13
CA PHE A 51 -1.50 -19.87 -18.28
C PHE A 51 -0.66 -19.56 -19.53
N GLU A 52 -0.17 -18.34 -19.70
CA GLU A 52 0.71 -17.98 -20.83
C GLU A 52 2.12 -18.60 -20.73
N ASN A 53 2.59 -18.95 -19.53
CA ASN A 53 3.91 -19.57 -19.32
C ASN A 53 3.96 -21.09 -19.54
N LYS A 54 2.93 -21.71 -20.14
CA LYS A 54 2.90 -23.15 -20.49
C LYS A 54 2.75 -23.43 -21.99
N LYS A 55 3.42 -22.66 -22.83
CA LYS A 55 3.69 -23.05 -24.22
C LYS A 55 5.13 -22.69 -24.59
N ASP A 56 6.02 -23.64 -24.36
CA ASP A 56 7.11 -24.04 -25.27
C ASP A 56 7.67 -25.41 -24.83
#